data_AF-A0A1I6SGY3-F1
#
_entry.id   AF-A0A1I6SGY3-F1
#
_cell.length_a   1.000
_cell.length_b   1.000
_cell.length_c   1.000
_cell.angle_alpha   90.00
_cell.angle_beta   90.00
_cell.angle_gamma   90.00
#
_symmetry.space_group_name_H-M   'P 1'
#
loop_
_entity.id
_entity.type
_entity.pdbx_description
1 polymer ?
#
loop_
_entity_poly.entity_id
_entity_poly.type
_entity_poly.pdbx_seq_one_letter_code
_entity_poly.pdbx_strand_id
1 'polypeptide(L)'
;MKKFLSFRSVEKIAFITVIVSVSICFVCIAVAYLLALEPLIVINEWDFLAFLGSIVGGVLTLVGVNMTIREQRNERLAAKYEDSVKQLMRVNKELTFIINARNMVVTNSNTNEKDILNTMRLRAGTLNNFIEIINKNMSEIMTSLNLTTYRVFEIKFNFLSSNFALYYKNIDYHLNPTNNSLGKFEKKLNEFYDKAIDIRTSLDEYEKEILDKYFKIDKKSRH
;
A
#
# COMPACT_ATOMS: atom_id res chain seq x y z
N MET A 1 -9.49 -17.10 -33.74
CA MET A 1 -8.73 -16.93 -32.47
C MET A 1 -9.67 -17.23 -31.30
N LYS A 2 -9.68 -18.47 -30.77
CA LYS A 2 -10.58 -18.87 -29.67
C LYS A 2 -10.03 -18.31 -28.36
N LYS A 3 -10.76 -17.39 -27.72
CA LYS A 3 -10.45 -16.92 -26.36
C LYS A 3 -10.58 -18.10 -25.40
N PHE A 4 -9.45 -18.59 -24.88
CA PHE A 4 -9.45 -19.49 -23.73
C PHE A 4 -10.03 -18.75 -22.54
N LEU A 5 -11.25 -19.13 -22.13
CA LEU A 5 -11.82 -18.72 -20.86
C LEU A 5 -10.90 -19.24 -19.75
N SER A 6 -10.42 -18.32 -18.91
CA SER A 6 -9.65 -18.64 -17.70
C SER A 6 -10.37 -19.74 -16.90
N PHE A 7 -9.64 -20.77 -16.46
CA PHE A 7 -10.15 -21.91 -15.68
C PHE A 7 -11.06 -21.47 -14.50
N ARG A 8 -10.71 -20.36 -13.83
CA ARG A 8 -11.50 -19.74 -12.74
C ARG A 8 -12.90 -19.28 -13.15
N SER A 9 -13.10 -18.96 -14.43
CA SER A 9 -14.40 -18.52 -14.95
C SER A 9 -15.33 -19.71 -15.15
N VAL A 10 -14.79 -20.85 -15.58
CA VAL A 10 -15.55 -22.09 -15.77
C VAL A 10 -16.03 -22.66 -14.44
N GLU A 11 -15.17 -22.66 -13.41
CA GLU A 11 -15.54 -23.09 -12.06
C GLU A 11 -16.69 -22.25 -11.48
N LYS A 12 -16.64 -20.92 -11.65
CA LYS A 12 -17.71 -20.02 -11.20
C LYS A 12 -19.03 -20.30 -11.91
N ILE A 13 -18.99 -20.51 -13.23
CA ILE A 13 -20.21 -20.79 -14.02
C ILE A 13 -20.80 -22.14 -13.60
N ALA A 14 -19.97 -23.18 -13.45
CA ALA A 14 -20.42 -24.49 -13.00
C ALA A 14 -21.06 -24.43 -11.61
N PHE A 15 -20.44 -23.73 -10.66
CA PHE A 15 -20.99 -23.54 -9.31
C PHE A 15 -22.34 -22.82 -9.30
N ILE A 16 -22.47 -21.74 -10.09
CA ILE A 16 -23.75 -21.02 -10.24
C ILE A 16 -24.82 -21.94 -10.84
N THR A 17 -24.46 -22.75 -11.83
CA THR A 17 -25.40 -23.65 -12.52
C THR A 17 -25.90 -24.74 -11.56
N VAL A 18 -25.03 -25.29 -10.72
CA VAL A 18 -25.40 -26.24 -9.68
C VAL A 18 -26.36 -25.59 -8.67
N ILE A 19 -26.03 -24.41 -8.15
CA ILE A 19 -26.92 -23.69 -7.21
C ILE A 19 -28.30 -23.47 -7.82
N VAL A 20 -28.35 -22.94 -9.04
CA VAL A 20 -29.62 -22.68 -9.73
C VAL A 20 -30.41 -23.98 -9.93
N SER A 21 -29.75 -25.07 -10.35
CA SER A 21 -30.43 -26.36 -10.53
C SER A 21 -31.02 -26.91 -9.23
N VAL A 22 -30.29 -26.79 -8.11
CA VAL A 22 -30.75 -27.23 -6.79
C VAL A 22 -31.91 -26.35 -6.32
N SER A 23 -31.84 -25.03 -6.50
CA SER A 23 -32.92 -24.10 -6.17
C SER A 23 -34.19 -24.41 -6.96
N ILE A 24 -34.07 -24.66 -8.27
CA ILE A 24 -35.21 -25.05 -9.12
C ILE A 24 -35.81 -26.38 -8.62
N CYS A 25 -34.97 -27.35 -8.27
CA CYS A 25 -35.43 -28.63 -7.72
C CYS A 25 -36.24 -28.45 -6.43
N PHE A 26 -35.77 -27.61 -5.50
CA PHE A 26 -36.51 -27.27 -4.28
C PHE A 26 -37.85 -26.58 -4.57
N VAL A 27 -37.88 -25.66 -5.53
CA VAL A 27 -39.13 -25.00 -5.97
C VAL A 27 -40.10 -26.03 -6.56
N CYS A 28 -39.64 -26.94 -7.41
CA CYS A 28 -40.47 -28.00 -7.97
C CYS A 28 -41.03 -28.94 -6.89
N ILE A 29 -40.20 -29.31 -5.90
CA ILE A 29 -40.65 -30.13 -4.75
C ILE A 29 -41.70 -29.38 -3.94
N ALA A 30 -41.50 -28.09 -3.68
CA ALA A 30 -42.47 -27.27 -2.94
C ALA A 30 -43.81 -27.15 -3.68
N VAL A 31 -43.78 -26.94 -5.01
CA VAL A 31 -44.99 -26.90 -5.84
C VAL A 31 -45.71 -28.24 -5.85
N ALA A 32 -44.97 -29.36 -5.99
CA ALA A 32 -45.56 -30.70 -5.95
C ALA A 32 -46.21 -31.00 -4.58
N TYR A 33 -45.57 -30.57 -3.48
CA TYR A 33 -46.14 -30.69 -2.13
C TYR A 33 -47.42 -29.87 -1.97
N LEU A 34 -47.46 -28.65 -2.50
CA LEU A 34 -48.65 -27.79 -2.47
C LEU A 34 -49.82 -28.42 -3.22
N LEU A 35 -49.59 -28.96 -4.43
CA LEU A 35 -50.61 -29.63 -5.22
C LEU A 35 -51.13 -30.91 -4.54
N ALA A 36 -50.25 -31.67 -3.88
CA ALA A 36 -50.64 -32.88 -3.16
C ALA A 36 -51.45 -32.58 -1.87
N LEU A 37 -51.23 -31.42 -1.26
CA LEU A 37 -51.91 -30.98 -0.04
C LEU A 37 -53.18 -30.14 -0.28
N GLU A 38 -53.41 -29.70 -1.52
CA GLU A 38 -54.59 -28.94 -1.95
C GLU A 38 -55.94 -29.50 -1.47
N PRO A 39 -56.22 -30.83 -1.49
CA PRO A 39 -57.49 -31.35 -0.99
C PRO A 39 -57.59 -31.40 0.54
N LEU A 40 -56.49 -31.19 1.27
CA LEU A 40 -56.40 -31.35 2.73
C LEU A 40 -56.27 -30.01 3.47
N ILE A 41 -55.87 -28.94 2.79
CA ILE A 41 -55.59 -27.64 3.40
C ILE A 41 -56.40 -26.56 2.67
N VAL A 42 -57.28 -25.86 3.38
CA VAL A 42 -57.93 -24.64 2.88
C VAL A 42 -56.88 -23.53 2.86
N ILE A 43 -56.13 -23.43 1.76
CA ILE A 43 -55.15 -22.37 1.55
C ILE A 43 -55.93 -21.07 1.31
N ASN A 44 -55.88 -20.14 2.26
CA ASN A 44 -56.43 -18.81 2.05
C ASN A 44 -55.49 -18.01 1.14
N GLU A 45 -56.04 -17.15 0.28
CA GLU A 45 -55.27 -16.29 -0.64
C GLU A 45 -54.21 -15.44 0.10
N TRP A 46 -54.47 -15.15 1.37
CA TRP A 46 -53.59 -14.42 2.28
C TRP A 46 -52.29 -15.16 2.62
N ASP A 47 -52.32 -16.50 2.69
CA ASP A 47 -51.13 -17.29 3.03
C ASP A 47 -50.12 -17.28 1.88
N PHE A 48 -50.61 -17.33 0.63
CA PHE A 48 -49.78 -17.19 -0.55
C PHE A 48 -49.14 -15.79 -0.63
N LEU A 49 -49.91 -14.74 -0.34
CA LEU A 49 -49.41 -13.37 -0.31
C LEU A 49 -48.35 -13.18 0.78
N ALA A 50 -48.56 -13.75 1.97
CA ALA A 50 -47.59 -13.72 3.07
C ALA A 50 -46.30 -14.47 2.72
N PHE A 51 -46.41 -15.65 2.10
CA PHE A 51 -45.25 -16.41 1.63
C PHE A 51 -44.44 -15.62 0.59
N LEU A 52 -45.09 -15.06 -0.42
CA LEU A 52 -44.43 -14.28 -1.48
C LEU A 52 -43.81 -12.99 -0.91
N GLY A 53 -44.51 -12.33 0.02
CA GLY A 53 -44.00 -11.19 0.78
C GLY A 53 -42.76 -11.52 1.60
N SER A 54 -42.70 -12.71 2.21
CA SER A 54 -41.52 -13.16 2.96
C SER A 54 -40.29 -13.38 2.06
N ILE A 55 -40.49 -13.92 0.85
CA ILE A 55 -39.41 -14.11 -0.13
C ILE A 55 -38.89 -12.76 -0.61
N VAL A 56 -39.78 -11.85 -1.02
CA VAL A 56 -39.39 -10.50 -1.49
C VAL A 56 -38.70 -9.72 -0.36
N GLY A 57 -39.24 -9.77 0.87
CA GLY A 57 -38.63 -9.16 2.04
C GLY A 57 -37.24 -9.73 2.36
N GLY A 58 -37.06 -11.05 2.26
CA GLY A 58 -35.77 -11.70 2.43
C GLY A 58 -34.72 -11.25 1.40
N VAL A 59 -35.11 -11.18 0.11
CA VAL A 59 -34.23 -10.71 -0.97
C VAL A 59 -33.85 -9.24 -0.78
N LEU A 60 -34.82 -8.37 -0.48
CA LEU A 60 -34.56 -6.95 -0.23
C LEU A 60 -33.63 -6.75 0.97
N THR A 61 -33.84 -7.50 2.06
CA THR A 61 -32.98 -7.46 3.24
C THR A 61 -31.56 -7.90 2.90
N LEU A 62 -31.39 -8.98 2.15
CA LEU A 62 -30.07 -9.48 1.74
C LEU A 62 -29.33 -8.46 0.87
N VAL A 63 -30.02 -7.82 -0.07
CA VAL A 63 -29.44 -6.75 -0.90
C VAL A 63 -29.05 -5.54 -0.04
N GLY A 64 -29.93 -5.09 0.86
CA GLY A 64 -29.68 -3.96 1.76
C GLY A 64 -28.50 -4.19 2.70
N VAL A 65 -28.40 -5.37 3.31
CA VAL A 65 -27.27 -5.75 4.19
C VAL A 65 -25.97 -5.83 3.39
N ASN A 66 -25.99 -6.42 2.19
CA ASN A 66 -24.79 -6.50 1.35
C ASN A 66 -24.31 -5.12 0.88
N MET A 67 -25.23 -4.21 0.56
CA MET A 67 -24.91 -2.85 0.16
C MET A 67 -24.28 -2.06 1.31
N THR A 68 -24.89 -2.10 2.49
CA THR A 68 -24.36 -1.42 3.70
C THR A 68 -23.01 -1.97 4.13
N ILE A 69 -22.80 -3.30 4.14
CA ILE A 69 -21.50 -3.91 4.45
C ILE A 69 -20.42 -3.44 3.46
N ARG A 70 -20.77 -3.38 2.17
CA ARG A 70 -19.84 -2.96 1.12
C ARG A 70 -19.47 -1.48 1.26
N GLU A 71 -20.42 -0.63 1.59
CA GLU A 71 -20.20 0.81 1.81
C GLU A 71 -19.30 1.05 3.02
N GLN A 72 -19.64 0.46 4.18
CA GLN A 72 -18.80 0.53 5.38
C GLN A 72 -17.38 0.00 5.14
N ARG A 73 -17.24 -1.06 4.34
CA ARG A 73 -15.92 -1.58 3.97
C ARG A 73 -15.14 -0.59 3.11
N ASN A 74 -15.78 0.07 2.15
CA ASN A 74 -15.13 1.06 1.29
C ASN A 74 -14.71 2.29 2.10
N GLU A 75 -15.56 2.78 3.00
CA GLU A 75 -15.24 3.89 3.91
C GLU A 75 -14.03 3.57 4.78
N ARG A 76 -14.01 2.39 5.41
CA ARG A 76 -12.86 1.93 6.22
C ARG A 76 -11.58 1.83 5.39
N LEU A 77 -11.67 1.36 4.14
CA LEU A 77 -10.52 1.29 3.24
C LEU A 77 -10.04 2.69 2.82
N ALA A 78 -10.97 3.60 2.50
CA ALA A 78 -10.64 4.98 2.14
C ALA A 78 -9.94 5.70 3.30
N ALA A 79 -10.48 5.59 4.52
CA ALA A 79 -9.86 6.17 5.72
C ALA A 79 -8.45 5.61 5.97
N LYS A 80 -8.26 4.29 5.80
CA LYS A 80 -6.94 3.66 5.93
C LYS A 80 -5.94 4.20 4.90
N TYR A 81 -6.35 4.34 3.64
CA TYR A 81 -5.48 4.86 2.59
C TYR A 81 -5.18 6.34 2.79
N GLU A 82 -6.15 7.14 3.21
CA GLU A 82 -5.96 8.54 3.55
C GLU A 82 -4.92 8.73 4.66
N ASP A 83 -5.02 7.96 5.74
CA ASP A 83 -4.05 7.99 6.84
C ASP A 83 -2.64 7.58 6.37
N SER A 84 -2.54 6.50 5.59
CA SER A 84 -1.27 6.03 5.03
C SER A 84 -0.61 7.09 4.13
N VAL A 85 -1.41 7.77 3.29
CA VAL A 85 -0.92 8.86 2.42
C VAL A 85 -0.44 10.04 3.26
N LYS A 86 -1.20 10.48 4.27
CA LYS A 86 -0.79 11.60 5.14
C LYS A 86 0.53 11.34 5.86
N GLN A 87 0.70 10.13 6.39
CA GLN A 87 1.94 9.71 7.05
C GLN A 87 3.11 9.71 6.06
N LEU A 88 2.98 9.06 4.89
CA LEU A 88 4.02 9.03 3.87
C LEU A 88 4.36 10.41 3.31
N MET A 89 3.37 11.26 3.05
CA MET A 89 3.56 12.64 2.59
C MET A 89 4.41 13.45 3.57
N ARG A 90 4.13 13.32 4.87
CA ARG A 90 4.89 14.00 5.92
C ARG A 90 6.35 13.56 5.91
N VAL A 91 6.59 12.25 5.89
CA VAL A 91 7.95 11.68 5.85
C VAL A 91 8.67 12.11 4.56
N ASN A 92 8.04 11.98 3.39
CA ASN A 92 8.64 12.34 2.10
C ASN A 92 9.00 13.82 2.02
N LYS A 93 8.19 14.70 2.61
CA LYS A 93 8.50 16.13 2.73
C LYS A 93 9.77 16.36 3.54
N GLU A 94 9.93 15.70 4.68
CA GLU A 94 11.14 15.79 5.50
C GLU A 94 12.37 15.24 4.78
N LEU A 95 12.23 14.23 3.91
CA LEU A 95 13.34 13.63 3.18
C LEU A 95 13.75 14.35 1.87
N THR A 96 12.99 15.36 1.43
CA THR A 96 13.18 15.99 0.10
C THR A 96 14.57 16.62 -0.09
N PHE A 97 15.23 17.06 0.99
CA PHE A 97 16.56 17.64 0.91
C PHE A 97 17.63 16.69 0.33
N ILE A 98 17.42 15.37 0.42
CA ILE A 98 18.44 14.38 0.04
C ILE A 98 18.80 14.44 -1.45
N ILE A 99 17.85 14.86 -2.30
CA ILE A 99 18.03 15.01 -3.75
C ILE A 99 19.11 16.06 -4.04
N ASN A 100 19.06 17.18 -3.32
CA ASN A 100 19.96 18.31 -3.52
C ASN A 100 21.24 18.19 -2.71
N ALA A 101 21.20 17.43 -1.60
CA ALA A 101 22.33 17.22 -0.70
C ALA A 101 23.56 16.60 -1.39
N ARG A 102 23.36 15.80 -2.45
CA ARG A 102 24.46 15.25 -3.26
C ARG A 102 25.36 16.33 -3.86
N ASN A 103 24.78 17.45 -4.26
CA ASN A 103 25.47 18.50 -5.02
C ASN A 103 25.84 19.71 -4.15
N MET A 104 25.71 19.61 -2.82
CA MET A 104 26.12 20.69 -1.92
C MET A 104 27.64 20.88 -1.95
N VAL A 105 28.08 22.13 -2.06
CA VAL A 105 29.49 22.53 -2.02
C VAL A 105 29.65 23.69 -1.05
N VAL A 106 30.61 23.60 -0.15
CA VAL A 106 31.02 24.69 0.74
C VAL A 106 32.16 25.44 0.05
N THR A 107 31.95 26.72 -0.27
CA THR A 107 32.98 27.60 -0.82
C THR A 107 33.39 28.64 0.20
N ASN A 108 34.64 28.63 0.64
CA ASN A 108 35.28 29.74 1.35
C ASN A 108 36.37 30.35 0.48
N SER A 109 36.60 31.64 0.64
CA SER A 109 37.47 32.42 -0.24
C SER A 109 38.97 32.02 -0.21
N ASN A 110 39.43 31.16 0.71
CA ASN A 110 40.84 31.12 1.08
C ASN A 110 41.56 29.75 1.04
N THR A 111 40.97 28.61 0.65
CA THR A 111 41.74 27.36 0.38
C THR A 111 40.88 26.22 -0.16
N ASN A 112 41.16 25.75 -1.40
CA ASN A 112 40.39 24.67 -2.05
C ASN A 112 40.33 23.37 -1.24
N GLU A 113 41.39 22.99 -0.52
CA GLU A 113 41.45 21.71 0.19
C GLU A 113 40.53 21.67 1.43
N LYS A 114 40.53 22.74 2.22
CA LYS A 114 39.68 22.88 3.41
C LYS A 114 38.19 22.86 3.03
N ASP A 115 37.86 23.43 1.89
CA ASP A 115 36.50 23.46 1.34
C ASP A 115 36.01 22.10 0.89
N ILE A 116 36.88 21.28 0.28
CA ILE A 116 36.54 19.89 -0.07
C ILE A 116 36.24 19.09 1.19
N LEU A 117 37.09 19.19 2.23
CA LEU A 117 36.88 18.48 3.50
C LEU A 117 35.58 18.89 4.20
N ASN A 118 35.32 20.19 4.27
CA ASN A 118 34.08 20.72 4.84
C ASN A 118 32.85 20.27 4.05
N THR A 119 32.94 20.27 2.72
CA THR A 119 31.89 19.77 1.83
C THR A 119 31.59 18.30 2.12
N MET A 120 32.62 17.45 2.19
CA MET A 120 32.44 16.03 2.48
C MET A 120 31.85 15.78 3.86
N ARG A 121 32.28 16.54 4.88
CA ARG A 121 31.73 16.44 6.24
C ARG A 121 30.26 16.88 6.29
N LEU A 122 29.91 17.99 5.64
CA LEU A 122 28.52 18.47 5.55
C LEU A 122 27.62 17.45 4.85
N ARG A 123 28.08 16.90 3.73
CA ARG A 123 27.36 15.88 2.97
C ARG A 123 27.16 14.60 3.80
N ALA A 124 28.21 14.08 4.43
CA ALA A 124 28.09 12.93 5.32
C ALA A 124 27.13 13.21 6.49
N GLY A 125 27.18 14.39 7.11
CA GLY A 125 26.22 14.78 8.16
C GLY A 125 24.78 14.83 7.65
N THR A 126 24.56 15.30 6.42
CA THR A 126 23.24 15.35 5.79
C THR A 126 22.68 13.95 5.53
N LEU A 127 23.54 13.02 5.11
CA LEU A 127 23.17 11.61 4.94
C LEU A 127 22.88 10.93 6.28
N ASN A 128 23.64 11.26 7.34
CA ASN A 128 23.33 10.80 8.70
C ASN A 128 21.95 11.30 9.17
N ASN A 129 21.67 12.60 8.96
CA ASN A 129 20.37 13.19 9.28
C ASN A 129 19.21 12.51 8.52
N PHE A 130 19.43 12.14 7.24
CA PHE A 130 18.44 11.36 6.48
C PHE A 130 18.14 10.01 7.14
N ILE A 131 19.17 9.29 7.60
CA ILE A 131 19.01 8.01 8.30
C ILE A 131 18.28 8.20 9.63
N GLU A 132 18.60 9.26 10.38
CA GLU A 132 17.95 9.59 11.64
C GLU A 132 16.45 9.91 11.45
N ILE A 133 16.09 10.68 10.42
CA ILE A 133 14.69 10.98 10.09
C ILE A 133 13.92 9.72 9.75
N ILE A 134 14.50 8.80 8.96
CA ILE A 134 13.84 7.51 8.67
C ILE A 134 13.67 6.68 9.94
N ASN A 135 14.73 6.55 10.76
CA ASN A 135 14.65 5.80 12.01
C ASN A 135 13.57 6.36 12.95
N LYS A 136 13.51 7.69 13.09
CA LYS A 136 12.50 8.37 13.91
C LYS A 136 11.07 8.09 13.44
N ASN A 137 10.87 8.01 12.13
CA ASN A 137 9.56 7.79 11.52
C ASN A 137 9.30 6.31 11.15
N MET A 138 10.16 5.38 11.58
CA MET A 138 10.09 3.97 11.16
C MET A 138 8.73 3.33 11.48
N SER A 139 8.15 3.66 12.64
CA SER A 139 6.82 3.18 13.02
C SER A 139 5.73 3.67 12.06
N GLU A 140 5.76 4.95 11.66
CA GLU A 140 4.78 5.54 10.73
C GLU A 140 4.94 4.94 9.32
N ILE A 141 6.19 4.69 8.89
CA ILE A 141 6.49 4.02 7.63
C ILE A 141 5.95 2.58 7.66
N MET A 142 6.20 1.84 8.74
CA MET A 142 5.74 0.45 8.89
C MET A 142 4.21 0.33 8.83
N THR A 143 3.47 1.26 9.43
CA THR A 143 1.99 1.25 9.42
C THR A 143 1.40 1.65 8.07
N SER A 144 2.11 2.50 7.32
CA SER A 144 1.66 3.01 6.01
C SER A 144 1.97 2.06 4.85
N LEU A 145 3.03 1.26 4.96
CA LEU A 145 3.44 0.30 3.94
C LEU A 145 2.67 -1.03 4.09
N ASN A 146 2.39 -1.70 2.97
CA ASN A 146 2.02 -3.10 3.04
C ASN A 146 3.24 -3.95 3.42
N LEU A 147 3.01 -5.15 3.95
CA LEU A 147 4.08 -6.01 4.49
C LEU A 147 5.20 -6.31 3.47
N THR A 148 4.86 -6.53 2.21
CA THR A 148 5.85 -6.84 1.17
C THR A 148 6.70 -5.62 0.85
N THR A 149 6.07 -4.46 0.65
CA THR A 149 6.77 -3.20 0.40
C THR A 149 7.64 -2.80 1.60
N TYR A 150 7.13 -2.96 2.83
CA TYR A 150 7.90 -2.70 4.05
C TYR A 150 9.17 -3.55 4.12
N ARG A 151 9.10 -4.85 3.84
CA ARG A 151 10.29 -5.73 3.85
C ARG A 151 11.35 -5.29 2.84
N VAL A 152 10.94 -4.93 1.63
CA VAL A 152 11.88 -4.45 0.60
C VAL A 152 12.52 -3.14 1.05
N PHE A 153 11.72 -2.22 1.59
CA PHE A 153 12.20 -0.95 2.14
C PHE A 153 13.20 -1.18 3.29
N GLU A 154 12.86 -2.02 4.26
CA GLU A 154 13.67 -2.33 5.44
C GLU A 154 15.03 -2.90 5.05
N ILE A 155 15.08 -3.82 4.08
CA ILE A 155 16.34 -4.38 3.57
C ILE A 155 17.21 -3.27 2.95
N LYS A 156 16.65 -2.43 2.07
CA LYS A 156 17.37 -1.32 1.44
C LYS A 156 17.90 -0.34 2.49
N PHE A 157 17.05 0.02 3.45
CA PHE A 157 17.38 0.97 4.50
C PHE A 157 18.43 0.43 5.46
N ASN A 158 18.29 -0.80 5.94
CA ASN A 158 19.29 -1.43 6.81
C ASN A 158 20.64 -1.55 6.10
N PHE A 159 20.64 -1.91 4.81
CA PHE A 159 21.86 -1.91 4.02
C PHE A 159 22.54 -0.53 4.01
N LEU A 160 21.78 0.54 3.77
CA LEU A 160 22.31 1.91 3.80
C LEU A 160 22.83 2.27 5.20
N SER A 161 21.97 2.15 6.21
CA SER A 161 22.23 2.54 7.60
C SER A 161 23.44 1.82 8.18
N SER A 162 23.48 0.49 8.12
CA SER A 162 24.58 -0.30 8.70
C SER A 162 25.92 -0.04 8.01
N ASN A 163 25.92 0.02 6.68
CA ASN A 163 27.17 0.26 5.96
C ASN A 163 27.66 1.69 6.16
N PHE A 164 26.78 2.69 6.09
CA PHE A 164 27.16 4.08 6.27
C PHE A 164 27.63 4.39 7.70
N ALA A 165 27.02 3.79 8.72
CA ALA A 165 27.40 4.00 10.12
C ALA A 165 28.89 3.72 10.38
N LEU A 166 29.47 2.71 9.73
CA LEU A 166 30.89 2.38 9.85
C LEU A 166 31.80 3.48 9.27
N TYR A 167 31.41 4.05 8.12
CA TYR A 167 32.15 5.15 7.49
C TYR A 167 31.99 6.45 8.29
N TYR A 168 30.78 6.72 8.77
CA TYR A 168 30.47 7.94 9.50
C TYR A 168 31.16 7.98 10.87
N LYS A 169 31.20 6.85 11.59
CA LYS A 169 31.92 6.74 12.87
C LYS A 169 33.42 7.05 12.74
N ASN A 170 34.01 6.76 11.59
CA ASN A 170 35.44 6.97 11.31
C ASN A 170 35.66 8.10 10.31
N ILE A 171 34.77 9.09 10.24
CA ILE A 171 34.80 10.14 9.22
C ILE A 171 36.13 10.89 9.20
N ASP A 172 36.71 11.20 10.37
CA ASP A 172 37.97 11.94 10.45
C ASP A 172 39.16 11.16 9.87
N TYR A 173 39.14 9.82 9.98
CA TYR A 173 40.15 8.97 9.34
C TYR A 173 40.05 9.01 7.81
N HIS A 174 38.82 9.02 7.29
CA HIS A 174 38.55 9.08 5.85
C HIS A 174 38.77 10.47 5.23
N LEU A 175 38.67 11.52 6.06
CA LEU A 175 38.91 12.91 5.66
C LEU A 175 40.37 13.36 5.88
N ASN A 176 41.25 12.49 6.39
CA ASN A 176 42.65 12.85 6.59
C ASN A 176 43.40 12.98 5.25
N PRO A 177 43.94 14.17 4.91
CA PRO A 177 44.63 14.41 3.64
C PRO A 177 45.80 13.46 3.37
N THR A 178 46.48 12.98 4.42
CA THR A 178 47.66 12.13 4.30
C THR A 178 47.34 10.71 3.85
N ASN A 179 46.09 10.27 3.95
CA ASN A 179 45.70 8.88 3.70
C ASN A 179 45.36 8.56 2.24
N ASN A 180 45.44 9.55 1.33
CA ASN A 180 45.07 9.43 -0.10
C ASN A 180 43.68 8.77 -0.30
N SER A 181 42.82 8.88 0.72
CA SER A 181 41.55 8.16 0.88
C SER A 181 40.35 9.01 0.50
N LEU A 182 40.56 10.32 0.32
CA LEU A 182 39.51 11.30 0.07
C LEU A 182 38.67 10.97 -1.17
N GLY A 183 39.31 10.66 -2.30
CA GLY A 183 38.59 10.27 -3.52
C GLY A 183 37.84 8.94 -3.39
N LYS A 184 38.35 7.99 -2.58
CA LYS A 184 37.64 6.74 -2.28
C LYS A 184 36.42 6.99 -1.40
N PHE A 185 36.56 7.87 -0.40
CA PHE A 185 35.48 8.27 0.48
C PHE A 185 34.39 9.02 -0.29
N GLU A 186 34.76 9.97 -1.15
CA GLU A 186 33.82 10.68 -2.02
C GLU A 186 33.03 9.73 -2.91
N LYS A 187 33.70 8.78 -3.57
CA LYS A 187 33.02 7.76 -4.39
C LYS A 187 32.02 6.95 -3.55
N LYS A 188 32.42 6.51 -2.36
CA LYS A 188 31.53 5.76 -1.46
C LYS A 188 30.36 6.61 -0.96
N LEU A 189 30.61 7.88 -0.65
CA LEU A 189 29.57 8.81 -0.24
C LEU A 189 28.54 9.00 -1.36
N ASN A 190 28.97 9.13 -2.62
CA ASN A 190 28.08 9.17 -3.78
C ASN A 190 27.23 7.89 -3.91
N GLU A 191 27.84 6.70 -3.73
CA GLU A 191 27.10 5.43 -3.74
C GLU A 191 26.02 5.37 -2.63
N PHE A 192 26.29 5.93 -1.45
CA PHE A 192 25.30 6.00 -0.38
C PHE A 192 24.18 7.00 -0.68
N TYR A 193 24.50 8.14 -1.31
CA TYR A 193 23.48 9.08 -1.79
C TYR A 193 22.58 8.45 -2.83
N ASP A 194 23.11 7.68 -3.79
CA ASP A 194 22.31 6.98 -4.79
C ASP A 194 21.30 6.04 -4.11
N LYS A 195 21.72 5.33 -3.04
CA LYS A 195 20.83 4.47 -2.24
C LYS A 195 19.80 5.26 -1.45
N ALA A 196 20.19 6.38 -0.84
CA ALA A 196 19.26 7.23 -0.11
C ALA A 196 18.19 7.83 -1.03
N ILE A 197 18.59 8.25 -2.24
CA ILE A 197 17.68 8.75 -3.28
C ILE A 197 16.76 7.62 -3.77
N ASP A 198 17.27 6.41 -4.00
CA ASP A 198 16.46 5.24 -4.38
C ASP A 198 15.41 4.89 -3.30
N ILE A 199 15.79 4.92 -2.02
CA ILE A 199 14.87 4.71 -0.89
C ILE A 199 13.78 5.77 -0.88
N ARG A 200 14.16 7.05 -0.98
CA ARG A 200 13.20 8.18 -1.01
C ARG A 200 12.26 8.09 -2.22
N THR A 201 12.80 7.72 -3.39
CA THR A 201 12.00 7.57 -4.62
C THR A 201 11.04 6.40 -4.51
N SER A 202 11.47 5.28 -3.93
CA SER A 202 10.59 4.13 -3.66
C SER A 202 9.42 4.50 -2.73
N LEU A 203 9.65 5.35 -1.73
CA LEU A 203 8.58 5.84 -0.84
C LEU A 203 7.60 6.79 -1.57
N ASP A 204 8.11 7.68 -2.42
CA ASP A 204 7.30 8.61 -3.24
C ASP A 204 6.44 7.86 -4.27
N GLU A 205 7.00 6.85 -4.93
CA GLU A 205 6.26 5.98 -5.86
C GLU A 205 5.13 5.23 -5.15
N TYR A 206 5.40 4.70 -3.96
CA TYR A 206 4.39 3.98 -3.19
C TYR A 206 3.31 4.91 -2.62
N GLU A 207 3.66 6.13 -2.21
CA GLU A 207 2.70 7.17 -1.84
C GLU A 207 1.71 7.43 -2.99
N LYS A 208 2.23 7.63 -4.21
CA LYS A 208 1.40 7.82 -5.42
C LYS A 208 0.52 6.60 -5.70
N GLU A 209 1.04 5.39 -5.54
CA GLU A 209 0.27 4.15 -5.70
C GLU A 209 -0.91 4.07 -4.73
N ILE A 210 -0.71 4.44 -3.46
CA ILE A 210 -1.79 4.47 -2.47
C ILE A 210 -2.80 5.58 -2.82
N LEU A 211 -2.32 6.76 -3.20
CA LEU A 211 -3.17 7.88 -3.56
C LEU A 211 -4.09 7.52 -4.74
N ASP A 212 -3.58 6.81 -5.75
CA ASP A 212 -4.38 6.29 -6.86
C ASP A 212 -5.43 5.28 -6.40
N LYS A 213 -5.12 4.43 -5.42
CA LYS A 213 -6.08 3.48 -4.83
C LYS A 213 -7.18 4.20 -4.06
N TYR A 214 -6.81 5.24 -3.31
CA TYR A 214 -7.74 6.11 -2.60
C TYR A 214 -8.74 6.75 -3.57
N PHE A 215 -8.26 7.41 -4.63
CA PHE A 215 -9.13 8.06 -5.61
C PHE A 215 -10.05 7.08 -6.35
N LYS A 216 -9.59 5.85 -6.62
CA LYS A 216 -10.43 4.80 -7.21
C LYS A 216 -11.59 4.38 -6.30
N ILE A 217 -11.38 4.38 -4.98
CA ILE A 217 -12.41 4.05 -4.00
C ILE A 217 -13.36 5.23 -3.80
N ASP A 218 -12.84 6.44 -3.62
CA ASP A 218 -13.65 7.66 -3.43
C ASP A 218 -14.53 7.95 -4.66
N LYS A 219 -14.02 7.75 -5.87
CA LYS A 219 -14.85 7.87 -7.09
C LYS A 219 -16.00 6.85 -7.12
N LYS A 220 -15.80 5.66 -6.54
CA LYS A 220 -16.77 4.57 -6.54
C LYS A 220 -17.84 4.72 -5.46
N SER A 221 -17.58 5.46 -4.38
CA SER A 221 -18.58 5.78 -3.35
C SER A 221 -19.49 6.94 -3.73
N ARG A 222 -19.11 7.79 -4.69
CA ARG A 222 -19.91 8.94 -5.16
C ARG A 222 -20.91 8.60 -6.29
N HIS A 223 -20.95 7.34 -6.74
CA HIS A 223 -21.82 6.84 -7.81
C HIS A 223 -22.66 5.66 -7.29
#